data_AF-A0A6G8CF71-F1
#
_entry.id   AF-A0A6G8CF71-F1
#
_cell.length_a   1.000
_cell.length_b   1.000
_cell.length_c   1.000
_cell.angle_alpha   90.00
_cell.angle_beta   90.00
_cell.angle_gamma   90.00
#
_symmetry.space_group_name_H-M   'P 1'
#
loop_
_entity.id
_entity.type
_entity.pdbx_description
1 polymer ?
#
loop_
_entity_poly.entity_id
_entity_poly.type
_entity_poly.pdbx_seq_one_letter_code
_entity_poly.pdbx_strand_id
1 'polypeptide(L)'
;MIVVKLVGGLGNQMFQYALGRKLALAKQQELRFDFRFLERSLITSTPRALELHVFPAVEPHLIAASASQLRQSDQYLDSTLFKAYNRGRKLMGMTPAFSLTTDYYSLAYKPEFLQTQGELVYVDGLWQSERWFDQIAQSIRNDFVFPSFVSAPAQEIAPRIRTTNSVSLHIRRGDYLTEAEAAKYASVCSLEYYEHAIDEIVAKTGKDITVYVFSDDIAWAEQNLKVPYPCVFVKNAPSSLVMRICT
;
A
#
# COMPACT_ATOMS: atom_id res chain seq x y z
N MET A 1 -9.37 -1.29 21.07
CA MET A 1 -9.05 -0.21 20.11
C MET A 1 -7.97 -0.72 19.18
N ILE A 2 -8.08 -0.46 17.88
CA ILE A 2 -7.06 -0.82 16.89
C ILE A 2 -6.37 0.45 16.41
N VAL A 3 -5.04 0.49 16.48
CA VAL A 3 -4.22 1.56 15.92
C VAL A 3 -3.32 0.97 14.84
N VAL A 4 -3.42 1.49 13.62
CA VAL A 4 -2.56 1.07 12.50
C VAL A 4 -1.62 2.21 12.13
N LYS A 5 -0.32 1.93 12.08
CA LYS A 5 0.66 2.88 11.56
C LYS A 5 0.65 2.85 10.03
N LEU A 6 0.49 4.01 9.41
CA LEU A 6 0.59 4.14 7.96
C LEU A 6 2.01 4.50 7.53
N VAL A 7 2.54 3.74 6.58
CA VAL A 7 3.88 3.98 6.00
C VAL A 7 3.90 3.64 4.50
N GLY A 8 4.83 4.25 3.76
CA GLY A 8 4.97 4.00 2.32
C GLY A 8 3.93 4.74 1.47
N GLY A 9 3.90 4.43 0.17
CA GLY A 9 2.94 5.02 -0.77
C GLY A 9 1.56 4.36 -0.73
N LEU A 10 0.65 4.84 -1.58
CA LEU A 10 -0.77 4.42 -1.65
C LEU A 10 -0.99 2.90 -1.52
N GLY A 11 -0.26 2.07 -2.26
CA GLY A 11 -0.42 0.61 -2.20
C GLY A 11 -0.19 0.03 -0.80
N ASN A 12 0.87 0.45 -0.10
CA ASN A 12 1.14 0.01 1.27
C ASN A 12 0.07 0.52 2.24
N GLN A 13 -0.36 1.77 2.06
CA GLN A 13 -1.42 2.36 2.87
C GLN A 13 -2.75 1.60 2.69
N MET A 14 -3.04 1.10 1.48
CA MET A 14 -4.23 0.26 1.22
C MET A 14 -4.18 -1.07 1.98
N PHE A 15 -3.03 -1.77 1.98
CA PHE A 15 -2.86 -3.01 2.76
C PHE A 15 -3.02 -2.77 4.27
N GLN A 16 -2.38 -1.71 4.78
CA GLN A 16 -2.46 -1.31 6.18
C GLN A 16 -3.91 -0.98 6.60
N TYR A 17 -4.60 -0.18 5.78
CA TYR A 17 -6.02 0.13 5.97
C TYR A 17 -6.87 -1.14 5.98
N ALA A 18 -6.69 -2.03 4.99
CA ALA A 18 -7.51 -3.22 4.85
C ALA A 18 -7.38 -4.19 6.03
N LEU A 19 -6.15 -4.40 6.54
CA LEU A 19 -5.93 -5.16 7.77
C LEU A 19 -6.58 -4.46 8.98
N GLY A 20 -6.39 -3.15 9.11
CA GLY A 20 -6.99 -2.36 10.19
C GLY A 20 -8.51 -2.49 10.23
N ARG A 21 -9.16 -2.37 9.07
CA ARG A 21 -10.61 -2.56 8.90
C ARG A 21 -11.04 -3.97 9.29
N LYS A 22 -10.32 -5.00 8.86
CA LYS A 22 -10.61 -6.39 9.24
C LYS A 22 -10.56 -6.57 10.75
N LEU A 23 -9.51 -6.08 11.40
CA LEU A 23 -9.33 -6.21 12.85
C LEU A 23 -10.41 -5.44 13.63
N ALA A 24 -10.71 -4.21 13.22
CA ALA A 24 -11.71 -3.37 13.84
C ALA A 24 -13.12 -3.99 13.75
N LEU A 25 -13.52 -4.49 12.58
CA LEU A 25 -14.79 -5.17 12.38
C LEU A 25 -14.87 -6.48 13.17
N ALA A 26 -13.83 -7.32 13.11
CA ALA A 26 -13.81 -8.62 13.79
C ALA A 26 -13.87 -8.49 15.32
N LYS A 27 -13.26 -7.44 15.87
CA LYS A 27 -13.19 -7.22 17.33
C LYS A 27 -14.25 -6.23 17.84
N GLN A 28 -15.08 -5.66 16.96
CA GLN A 28 -16.02 -4.58 17.28
C GLN A 28 -15.35 -3.42 18.03
N GLN A 29 -14.19 -3.00 17.53
CA GLN A 29 -13.39 -1.93 18.12
C GLN A 29 -13.23 -0.77 17.14
N GLU A 30 -13.05 0.42 17.68
CA GLU A 30 -12.66 1.58 16.88
C GLU A 30 -11.33 1.36 16.17
N LEU A 31 -11.23 1.90 14.95
CA LEU A 31 -10.02 1.96 14.15
C LEU A 31 -9.47 3.39 14.18
N ARG A 32 -8.18 3.52 14.48
CA ARG A 32 -7.43 4.77 14.45
C ARG A 32 -6.12 4.57 13.69
N PHE A 33 -5.54 5.67 13.21
CA PHE A 33 -4.31 5.63 12.43
C PHE A 33 -3.19 6.47 13.07
N ASP A 34 -1.98 5.92 13.08
CA ASP A 34 -0.77 6.69 13.36
C ASP A 34 -0.19 7.23 12.04
N PHE A 35 -0.28 8.55 11.88
CA PHE A 35 0.22 9.29 10.71
C PHE A 35 1.64 9.86 10.91
N ARG A 36 2.24 9.71 12.10
CA ARG A 36 3.54 10.34 12.44
C ARG A 36 4.65 10.06 11.44
N PHE A 37 4.63 8.89 10.79
CA PHE A 37 5.61 8.54 9.77
C PHE A 37 5.41 9.35 8.48
N LEU A 38 4.16 9.57 8.04
CA LEU A 38 3.83 10.32 6.84
C LEU A 38 4.02 11.84 7.04
N GLU A 39 3.87 12.32 8.27
CA GLU A 39 4.10 13.72 8.64
C GLU A 39 5.59 14.08 8.74
N ARG A 40 6.46 13.10 8.95
CA ARG A 40 7.91 13.29 9.07
C ARG A 40 8.58 13.11 7.72
N SER A 41 9.18 14.18 7.20
CA SER A 41 10.17 14.06 6.12
C SER A 41 11.46 13.47 6.71
N LEU A 42 11.60 12.15 6.70
CA LEU A 42 12.84 11.49 7.08
C LEU A 42 13.85 11.65 5.93
N ILE A 43 15.03 12.23 6.23
CA ILE A 43 16.11 12.47 5.26
C ILE A 43 16.55 11.18 4.54
N THR A 44 16.35 10.02 5.17
CA THR A 44 16.82 8.71 4.70
C THR A 44 15.81 7.93 3.85
N SER A 45 14.63 8.47 3.57
CA SER A 45 13.58 7.77 2.79
C SER A 45 12.80 8.73 1.90
N THR A 46 12.34 8.25 0.74
CA THR A 46 11.42 9.00 -0.13
C THR A 46 10.21 9.47 0.69
N PRO A 47 9.98 10.79 0.85
CA PRO A 47 8.84 11.31 1.60
C PRO A 47 7.52 10.78 1.04
N ARG A 48 6.59 10.38 1.91
CA ARG A 48 5.27 9.86 1.51
C ARG A 48 4.17 10.60 2.24
N ALA A 49 3.25 11.17 1.48
CA ALA A 49 2.04 11.78 2.01
C ALA A 49 0.96 10.72 2.28
N LEU A 50 -0.07 11.09 3.04
CA LEU A 50 -1.31 10.31 3.11
C LEU A 50 -1.99 10.34 1.74
N GLU A 51 -2.10 9.20 1.07
CA GLU A 51 -2.68 9.09 -0.29
C GLU A 51 -4.08 8.44 -0.26
N LEU A 52 -4.49 7.82 0.85
CA LEU A 52 -5.80 7.16 1.00
C LEU A 52 -7.01 8.08 0.82
N HIS A 53 -6.83 9.39 0.95
CA HIS A 53 -7.88 10.40 0.72
C HIS A 53 -8.44 10.37 -0.72
N VAL A 54 -7.76 9.67 -1.64
CA VAL A 54 -8.26 9.46 -2.99
C VAL A 54 -9.53 8.60 -3.04
N PHE A 55 -9.84 7.85 -1.98
CA PHE A 55 -11.03 7.00 -1.87
C PHE A 55 -12.08 7.66 -0.97
N PRO A 56 -13.20 8.19 -1.52
CA PRO A 56 -14.20 8.90 -0.73
C PRO A 56 -14.83 8.06 0.39
N ALA A 57 -14.95 6.75 0.20
CA ALA A 57 -15.50 5.85 1.22
C ALA A 57 -14.50 5.52 2.34
N VAL A 58 -13.20 5.70 2.10
CA VAL A 58 -12.15 5.53 3.12
C VAL A 58 -12.04 6.77 4.02
N GLU A 59 -12.24 7.97 3.46
CA GLU A 59 -12.02 9.24 4.17
C GLU A 59 -12.67 9.32 5.56
N PRO A 60 -13.95 8.95 5.77
CA PRO A 60 -14.59 9.01 7.08
C PRO A 60 -13.96 8.06 8.12
N HIS A 61 -13.21 7.07 7.67
CA HIS A 61 -12.52 6.10 8.52
C HIS A 61 -11.11 6.54 8.90
N LEU A 62 -10.50 7.53 8.23
CA LEU A 62 -9.14 8.01 8.47
C LEU A 62 -9.01 8.89 9.72
N ILE A 63 -9.34 8.32 10.88
CA ILE A 63 -9.31 9.03 12.15
C ILE A 63 -7.96 8.86 12.83
N ALA A 64 -7.29 9.98 13.15
CA ALA A 64 -6.02 9.97 13.86
C ALA A 64 -6.12 9.32 15.25
N ALA A 65 -5.07 8.59 15.64
CA ALA A 65 -4.86 8.15 17.01
C ALA A 65 -4.52 9.36 17.90
N SER A 66 -5.03 9.36 19.14
CA SER A 66 -4.76 10.42 20.10
C SER A 66 -3.32 10.38 20.61
N ALA A 67 -2.83 11.51 21.10
CA ALA A 67 -1.48 11.58 21.69
C ALA A 67 -1.27 10.59 22.85
N SER A 68 -2.32 10.27 23.63
CA SER A 68 -2.22 9.26 24.69
C SER A 68 -2.09 7.84 24.16
N GLN A 69 -2.76 7.51 23.04
CA GLN A 69 -2.64 6.22 22.37
C GLN A 69 -1.24 6.03 21.78
N LEU A 70 -0.69 7.08 21.15
CA LEU A 70 0.67 7.05 20.59
C LEU A 70 1.74 6.98 21.68
N ARG A 71 1.55 7.67 22.82
CA ARG A 71 2.48 7.52 23.97
C ARG A 71 2.53 6.10 24.51
N GLN A 72 1.43 5.35 24.47
CA GLN A 72 1.46 3.94 24.90
C GLN A 72 2.32 3.08 23.98
N SER A 73 2.37 3.36 22.67
CA SER A 73 3.29 2.66 21.77
C SER A 73 4.75 2.96 22.11
N ASP A 74 5.06 4.24 22.36
CA ASP A 74 6.42 4.67 22.70
C ASP A 74 6.86 4.05 24.05
N GLN A 75 5.98 4.11 25.07
CA GLN A 75 6.22 3.47 26.37
C GLN A 75 6.38 1.96 26.28
N TYR A 76 5.62 1.26 25.44
CA TYR A 76 5.77 -0.17 25.27
C TYR A 76 7.11 -0.55 24.64
N LEU A 77 7.68 0.30 23.78
CA LEU A 77 9.01 0.06 23.22
C LEU A 77 10.10 0.33 24.26
N ASP A 78 9.99 1.43 25.02
CA ASP A 78 11.09 1.97 25.83
C ASP A 78 11.04 1.62 27.33
N SER A 79 9.87 1.27 27.88
CA SER A 79 9.68 1.09 29.33
C SER A 79 9.57 -0.37 29.76
N THR A 80 10.57 -0.84 30.52
CA THR A 80 10.55 -2.15 31.18
C THR A 80 9.38 -2.29 32.17
N LEU A 81 9.02 -1.21 32.87
CA LEU A 81 7.90 -1.21 33.83
C LEU A 81 6.56 -1.43 33.12
N PHE A 82 6.35 -0.79 31.97
CA PHE A 82 5.11 -0.97 31.20
C PHE A 82 5.02 -2.37 30.58
N LYS A 83 6.14 -2.93 30.10
CA LYS A 83 6.23 -4.34 29.68
C LYS A 83 5.90 -5.30 30.83
N ALA A 84 6.41 -5.03 32.03
CA ALA A 84 6.12 -5.83 33.22
C ALA A 84 4.64 -5.74 33.64
N TYR A 85 4.04 -4.54 33.59
CA TYR A 85 2.61 -4.33 33.84
C TYR A 85 1.73 -5.14 32.86
N ASN A 86 2.02 -5.07 31.57
CA ASN A 86 1.30 -5.87 30.56
C ASN A 86 1.47 -7.38 30.79
N ARG A 87 2.68 -7.83 31.18
CA ARG A 87 2.93 -9.24 31.51
C ARG A 87 2.14 -9.69 32.73
N GLY A 88 2.09 -8.86 33.78
CA GLY A 88 1.30 -9.13 34.99
C GLY A 88 -0.18 -9.32 34.68
N ARG A 89 -0.76 -8.44 33.85
CA ARG A 89 -2.16 -8.58 33.39
C ARG A 89 -2.42 -9.90 32.69
N LYS A 90 -1.54 -10.29 31.75
CA LYS A 90 -1.64 -11.59 31.05
C LYS A 90 -1.60 -12.78 32.02
N LEU A 91 -0.69 -12.75 33.01
CA LEU A 91 -0.58 -13.82 34.01
C LEU A 91 -1.83 -13.91 34.92
N MET A 92 -2.50 -12.79 35.15
CA MET A 92 -3.78 -12.74 35.87
C MET A 92 -5.00 -13.08 34.98
N GLY A 93 -4.80 -13.51 33.73
CA GLY A 93 -5.88 -13.78 32.78
C GLY A 93 -6.64 -12.55 32.29
N MET A 94 -6.11 -11.35 32.55
CA MET A 94 -6.72 -10.09 32.11
C MET A 94 -6.25 -9.72 30.70
N THR A 95 -7.10 -9.02 29.95
CA THR A 95 -6.72 -8.43 28.66
C THR A 95 -5.52 -7.50 28.84
N PRO A 96 -4.46 -7.61 28.01
CA PRO A 96 -3.32 -6.69 28.07
C PRO A 96 -3.78 -5.25 27.86
N ALA A 97 -3.14 -4.29 28.52
CA ALA A 97 -3.42 -2.88 28.23
C ALA A 97 -2.95 -2.51 26.82
N PHE A 98 -1.82 -3.09 26.38
CA PHE A 98 -1.26 -2.84 25.06
C PHE A 98 -0.68 -4.12 24.45
N SER A 99 -0.88 -4.29 23.15
CA SER A 99 -0.24 -5.33 22.34
C SER A 99 0.31 -4.75 21.04
N LEU A 100 1.55 -5.11 20.70
CA LEU A 100 2.21 -4.72 19.45
C LEU A 100 2.30 -5.94 18.52
N THR A 101 1.90 -5.75 17.27
CA THR A 101 2.11 -6.73 16.19
C THR A 101 2.91 -6.06 15.07
N THR A 102 4.03 -6.67 14.65
CA THR A 102 4.88 -6.11 13.59
C THR A 102 5.16 -7.08 12.45
N ASP A 103 5.12 -6.59 11.21
CA ASP A 103 5.56 -7.36 10.04
C ASP A 103 5.93 -6.47 8.84
N TYR A 104 7.23 -6.25 8.63
CA TYR A 104 7.76 -5.41 7.54
C TYR A 104 8.36 -6.19 6.37
N TYR A 105 8.71 -7.46 6.59
CA TYR A 105 9.58 -8.21 5.67
C TYR A 105 9.00 -9.58 5.30
N SER A 106 7.86 -9.96 5.87
CA SER A 106 7.18 -11.20 5.51
C SER A 106 6.05 -10.91 4.53
N LEU A 107 6.15 -11.47 3.33
CA LEU A 107 4.97 -11.71 2.48
C LEU A 107 4.11 -12.86 3.01
N ALA A 108 4.57 -13.56 4.06
CA ALA A 108 3.85 -14.67 4.66
C ALA A 108 2.65 -14.19 5.47
N TYR A 109 1.57 -14.95 5.35
CA TYR A 109 0.38 -14.77 6.18
C TYR A 109 0.56 -15.51 7.51
N LYS A 110 0.41 -14.78 8.63
CA LYS A 110 0.61 -15.25 10.00
C LYS A 110 -0.69 -15.12 10.81
N PRO A 111 -1.66 -16.04 10.64
CA PRO A 111 -3.01 -15.92 11.20
C PRO A 111 -3.05 -15.74 12.73
N GLU A 112 -2.01 -16.16 13.45
CA GLU A 112 -1.86 -15.95 14.89
C GLU A 112 -1.98 -14.49 15.31
N PHE A 113 -1.62 -13.54 14.44
CA PHE A 113 -1.73 -12.10 14.72
C PHE A 113 -3.18 -11.61 14.78
N LEU A 114 -4.12 -12.29 14.13
CA LEU A 114 -5.55 -11.96 14.23
C LEU A 114 -6.10 -12.24 15.64
N GLN A 115 -5.46 -13.16 16.36
CA GLN A 115 -5.82 -13.53 17.73
C GLN A 115 -5.25 -12.58 18.78
N THR A 116 -4.42 -11.60 18.40
CA THR A 116 -3.85 -10.61 19.32
C THR A 116 -4.96 -9.90 20.09
N GLN A 117 -4.89 -9.98 21.42
CA GLN A 117 -5.80 -9.32 22.36
C GLN A 117 -5.13 -8.10 22.99
N GLY A 118 -5.92 -7.07 23.28
CA GLY A 118 -5.45 -5.87 23.96
C GLY A 118 -6.55 -4.83 24.07
N GLU A 119 -6.50 -4.01 25.12
CA GLU A 119 -7.31 -2.79 25.20
C GLU A 119 -6.92 -1.85 24.04
N LEU A 120 -5.62 -1.74 23.76
CA LEU A 120 -5.05 -1.15 22.55
C LEU A 120 -4.18 -2.19 21.81
N VAL A 121 -4.54 -2.49 20.56
CA VAL A 121 -3.72 -3.29 19.64
C VAL A 121 -3.09 -2.36 18.61
N TYR A 122 -1.77 -2.29 18.62
CA TYR A 122 -0.97 -1.49 17.72
C TYR A 122 -0.36 -2.36 16.62
N VAL A 123 -0.58 -1.96 15.37
CA VAL A 123 -0.23 -2.72 14.16
C VAL A 123 0.79 -1.93 13.37
N ASP A 124 2.00 -2.50 13.23
CA ASP A 124 3.16 -1.81 12.63
C ASP A 124 3.83 -2.69 11.55
N GLY A 125 3.51 -2.46 10.28
CA GLY A 125 4.01 -3.32 9.19
C GLY A 125 3.46 -2.97 7.81
N LEU A 126 3.85 -3.75 6.80
CA LEU A 126 3.41 -3.57 5.40
C LEU A 126 2.19 -4.43 5.03
N TRP A 127 2.05 -5.62 5.62
CA TRP A 127 0.83 -6.47 5.50
C TRP A 127 0.41 -6.80 4.06
N GLN A 128 1.37 -7.01 3.16
CA GLN A 128 1.18 -7.08 1.70
C GLN A 128 0.57 -8.40 1.18
N SER A 129 -0.25 -9.09 1.98
CA SER A 129 -0.97 -10.30 1.57
C SER A 129 -2.48 -10.09 1.72
N GLU A 130 -3.25 -10.35 0.68
CA GLU A 130 -4.72 -10.23 0.75
C GLU A 130 -5.37 -11.20 1.75
N ARG A 131 -4.68 -12.29 2.11
CA ARG A 131 -5.12 -13.27 3.12
C ARG A 131 -5.37 -12.64 4.49
N TRP A 132 -4.83 -11.45 4.75
CA TRP A 132 -5.11 -10.69 5.96
C TRP A 132 -6.56 -10.18 6.06
N PHE A 133 -7.25 -9.98 4.94
CA PHE A 133 -8.56 -9.33 4.87
C PHE A 133 -9.51 -9.95 3.84
N ASP A 134 -9.19 -11.12 3.29
CA ASP A 134 -10.00 -11.87 2.31
C ASP A 134 -11.46 -12.09 2.77
N GLN A 135 -11.67 -12.36 4.06
CA GLN A 135 -12.98 -12.54 4.68
C GLN A 135 -13.86 -11.29 4.65
N ILE A 136 -13.29 -10.11 4.41
CA ILE A 136 -14.03 -8.85 4.23
C ILE A 136 -13.76 -8.21 2.86
N ALA A 137 -13.31 -9.01 1.88
CA ALA A 137 -12.89 -8.48 0.57
C ALA A 137 -13.97 -7.61 -0.10
N GLN A 138 -15.26 -7.95 0.06
CA GLN A 138 -16.34 -7.12 -0.47
C GLN A 138 -16.40 -5.73 0.20
N SER A 139 -16.26 -5.66 1.52
CA SER A 139 -16.19 -4.38 2.23
C SER A 139 -14.97 -3.57 1.79
N ILE A 140 -13.81 -4.22 1.62
CA ILE A 140 -12.60 -3.54 1.14
C ILE A 140 -12.77 -3.02 -0.29
N ARG A 141 -13.40 -3.78 -1.20
CA ARG A 141 -13.72 -3.30 -2.55
C ARG A 141 -14.71 -2.13 -2.54
N ASN A 142 -15.68 -2.13 -1.64
CA ASN A 142 -16.62 -1.02 -1.47
C ASN A 142 -15.94 0.23 -0.90
N ASP A 143 -14.94 0.06 -0.03
CA ASP A 143 -14.15 1.17 0.51
C ASP A 143 -13.22 1.75 -0.59
N PHE A 144 -12.57 0.91 -1.40
CA PHE A 144 -11.63 1.32 -2.45
C PHE A 144 -12.28 1.62 -3.80
N VAL A 145 -13.33 2.45 -3.79
CA VAL A 145 -13.96 2.96 -5.01
C VAL A 145 -13.35 4.30 -5.40
N PHE A 146 -12.76 4.36 -6.59
CA PHE A 146 -12.21 5.60 -7.13
C PHE A 146 -13.34 6.58 -7.54
N PRO A 147 -13.17 7.91 -7.30
CA PRO A 147 -14.07 8.93 -7.81
C PRO A 147 -13.97 9.01 -9.34
N SER A 148 -14.84 9.77 -10.00
CA SER A 148 -14.71 10.05 -11.45
C SER A 148 -13.35 10.66 -11.81
N PHE A 149 -12.90 10.49 -13.06
CA PHE A 149 -11.62 11.05 -13.51
C PHE A 149 -11.70 12.58 -13.50
N VAL A 150 -10.97 13.20 -12.57
CA VAL A 150 -10.95 14.66 -12.40
C VAL A 150 -9.70 15.33 -12.98
N SER A 151 -8.59 14.61 -13.15
CA SER A 151 -7.37 15.20 -13.70
C SER A 151 -7.38 15.23 -15.22
N ALA A 152 -6.81 16.27 -15.81
CA ALA A 152 -6.73 16.42 -17.27
C ALA A 152 -6.03 15.22 -17.96
N PRO A 153 -4.88 14.70 -17.47
CA PRO A 153 -4.25 13.52 -18.06
C PRO A 153 -5.17 12.28 -18.03
N ALA A 154 -5.96 12.14 -16.96
CA ALA A 154 -6.89 11.02 -16.84
C ALA A 154 -8.06 11.12 -17.81
N GLN A 155 -8.62 12.33 -17.98
CA GLN A 155 -9.71 12.58 -18.91
C GLN A 155 -9.30 12.40 -20.37
N GLU A 156 -8.03 12.69 -20.69
CA GLU A 156 -7.47 12.45 -22.01
C GLU A 156 -7.22 10.95 -22.28
N ILE A 157 -6.61 10.25 -21.33
CA ILE A 157 -6.14 8.88 -21.55
C ILE A 157 -7.23 7.82 -21.37
N ALA A 158 -8.16 8.02 -20.43
CA ALA A 158 -9.15 7.00 -20.07
C ALA A 158 -10.10 6.63 -21.22
N PRO A 159 -10.60 7.57 -22.06
CA PRO A 159 -11.39 7.21 -23.23
C PRO A 159 -10.61 6.31 -24.20
N ARG A 160 -9.33 6.64 -24.46
CA ARG A 160 -8.47 5.87 -25.37
C ARG A 160 -8.25 4.44 -24.87
N ILE A 161 -8.02 4.28 -23.58
CA ILE A 161 -7.84 2.96 -22.94
C ILE A 161 -9.13 2.13 -23.08
N ARG A 162 -10.29 2.74 -22.89
CA ARG A 162 -11.59 2.04 -22.98
C ARG A 162 -11.97 1.60 -24.39
N THR A 163 -11.45 2.26 -25.42
CA THR A 163 -11.78 1.99 -26.82
C THR A 163 -10.72 1.16 -27.55
N THR A 164 -9.66 0.73 -26.87
CA THR A 164 -8.56 -0.06 -27.45
C THR A 164 -8.29 -1.30 -26.61
N ASN A 165 -7.73 -2.34 -27.24
CA ASN A 165 -7.17 -3.48 -26.53
C ASN A 165 -5.90 -3.03 -25.79
N SER A 166 -6.10 -2.59 -24.55
CA SER A 166 -5.08 -1.87 -23.79
C SER A 166 -4.24 -2.81 -22.95
N VAL A 167 -2.93 -2.63 -23.01
CA VAL A 167 -1.96 -3.26 -22.10
C VAL A 167 -1.37 -2.16 -21.22
N SER A 168 -1.51 -2.28 -19.90
CA SER A 168 -0.84 -1.39 -18.96
C SER A 168 0.55 -1.92 -18.64
N LEU A 169 1.57 -1.08 -18.78
CA LEU A 169 2.95 -1.40 -18.43
C LEU A 169 3.48 -0.35 -17.46
N HIS A 170 3.94 -0.77 -16.28
CA HIS A 170 4.61 0.11 -15.34
C HIS A 170 6.09 -0.27 -15.20
N ILE A 171 6.98 0.66 -15.55
CA ILE A 171 8.42 0.52 -15.39
C ILE A 171 8.83 1.28 -14.12
N ARG A 172 9.22 0.56 -13.07
CA ARG A 172 9.71 1.17 -11.82
C ARG A 172 11.23 1.18 -11.82
N ARG A 173 11.84 2.37 -11.75
CA ARG A 173 13.30 2.55 -11.75
C ARG A 173 13.77 3.53 -10.69
N GLY A 174 13.25 4.75 -10.69
CA GLY A 174 13.76 5.94 -9.99
C GLY A 174 14.60 5.67 -8.74
N ASP A 175 13.95 5.58 -7.58
CA ASP A 175 14.63 5.37 -6.30
C ASP A 175 15.30 3.99 -6.16
N TYR A 176 14.90 3.02 -6.99
CA TYR A 176 15.44 1.65 -6.98
C TYR A 176 16.85 1.55 -7.56
N LEU A 177 17.30 2.58 -8.28
CA LEU A 177 18.67 2.67 -8.81
C LEU A 177 19.69 3.13 -7.75
N THR A 178 19.25 3.57 -6.57
CA THR A 178 20.17 3.96 -5.49
C THR A 178 20.80 2.72 -4.84
N GLU A 179 22.07 2.82 -4.43
CA GLU A 179 22.78 1.68 -3.80
C GLU A 179 22.03 1.12 -2.57
N ALA A 180 21.43 2.01 -1.77
CA ALA A 180 20.70 1.65 -0.56
C ALA A 180 19.41 0.87 -0.84
N GLU A 181 18.70 1.18 -1.93
CA GLU A 181 17.47 0.49 -2.31
C GLU A 181 17.77 -0.74 -3.17
N ALA A 182 18.78 -0.70 -4.03
CA ALA A 182 19.26 -1.85 -4.80
C ALA A 182 19.75 -3.00 -3.91
N ALA A 183 20.25 -2.70 -2.70
CA ALA A 183 20.61 -3.71 -1.71
C ALA A 183 19.39 -4.36 -1.01
N LYS A 184 18.21 -3.71 -1.03
CA LYS A 184 16.98 -4.19 -0.38
C LYS A 184 16.04 -4.91 -1.34
N TYR A 185 15.90 -4.39 -2.56
CA TYR A 185 15.06 -4.99 -3.59
C TYR A 185 15.95 -5.76 -4.56
N ALA A 186 15.61 -7.01 -4.82
CA ALA A 186 16.34 -7.85 -5.76
C ALA A 186 16.19 -7.31 -7.18
N SER A 187 17.03 -6.34 -7.55
CA SER A 187 17.20 -5.75 -8.89
C SER A 187 15.97 -5.09 -9.52
N VAL A 188 16.22 -4.05 -10.30
CA VAL A 188 15.24 -3.49 -11.25
C VAL A 188 15.02 -4.51 -12.37
N CYS A 189 13.78 -4.69 -12.84
CA CYS A 189 13.50 -5.55 -13.98
C CYS A 189 14.28 -5.07 -15.22
N SER A 190 14.85 -6.01 -15.97
CA SER A 190 15.58 -5.70 -17.20
C SER A 190 14.63 -5.26 -18.32
N LEU A 191 15.16 -4.71 -19.41
CA LEU A 191 14.32 -4.32 -20.54
C LEU A 191 13.67 -5.56 -21.19
N GLU A 192 14.44 -6.64 -21.31
CA GLU A 192 14.02 -7.93 -21.87
C GLU A 192 12.87 -8.54 -21.07
N TYR A 193 12.81 -8.31 -19.75
CA TYR A 193 11.68 -8.74 -18.93
C TYR A 193 10.37 -8.07 -19.41
N TYR A 194 10.39 -6.76 -19.67
CA TYR A 194 9.20 -6.05 -20.12
C TYR A 194 8.81 -6.43 -21.56
N GLU A 195 9.80 -6.62 -22.43
CA GLU A 195 9.58 -7.07 -23.82
C GLU A 195 8.95 -8.47 -23.85
N HIS A 196 9.50 -9.43 -23.12
CA HIS A 196 8.93 -10.77 -22.99
C HIS A 196 7.53 -10.76 -22.37
N ALA A 197 7.27 -9.90 -21.38
CA ALA A 197 5.95 -9.77 -20.78
C ALA A 197 4.90 -9.28 -21.80
N ILE A 198 5.27 -8.35 -22.68
CA ILE A 198 4.39 -7.88 -23.76
C ILE A 198 4.14 -9.01 -24.76
N ASP A 199 5.18 -9.74 -25.17
CA ASP A 199 5.04 -10.86 -26.12
C ASP A 199 4.15 -11.99 -25.56
N GLU A 200 4.28 -12.30 -24.27
CA GLU A 200 3.40 -13.23 -23.54
C GLU A 200 1.92 -12.79 -23.59
N ILE A 201 1.65 -11.50 -23.42
CA ILE A 201 0.29 -10.95 -23.51
C ILE A 201 -0.22 -11.06 -24.94
N VAL A 202 0.57 -10.62 -25.92
CA VAL A 202 0.23 -10.65 -27.35
C VAL A 202 -0.05 -12.07 -27.84
N ALA A 203 0.71 -13.06 -27.37
CA ALA A 203 0.46 -14.47 -27.68
C ALA A 203 -0.91 -14.96 -27.22
N LYS A 204 -1.47 -14.37 -26.16
CA LYS A 204 -2.77 -14.73 -25.56
C LYS A 204 -3.93 -13.88 -26.07
N THR A 205 -3.69 -12.60 -26.40
CA THR A 205 -4.75 -11.63 -26.72
C THR A 205 -4.74 -11.15 -28.17
N GLY A 206 -3.71 -11.50 -28.95
CA GLY A 206 -3.51 -11.02 -30.32
C GLY A 206 -2.62 -9.77 -30.40
N LYS A 207 -2.23 -9.42 -31.63
CA LYS A 207 -1.28 -8.33 -31.92
C LYS A 207 -1.90 -6.94 -31.95
N ASP A 208 -3.23 -6.85 -32.06
CA ASP A 208 -3.95 -5.58 -32.03
C ASP A 208 -4.06 -5.10 -30.58
N ILE A 209 -2.97 -4.52 -30.08
CA ILE A 209 -2.87 -3.95 -28.73
C ILE A 209 -2.28 -2.54 -28.76
N THR A 210 -2.56 -1.75 -27.72
CA THR A 210 -1.86 -0.50 -27.43
C THR A 210 -1.28 -0.57 -26.03
N VAL A 211 0.03 -0.33 -25.91
CA VAL A 211 0.75 -0.37 -24.62
C VAL A 211 0.76 1.03 -24.00
N TYR A 212 0.12 1.17 -22.84
CA TYR A 212 0.12 2.39 -22.04
C TYR A 212 1.22 2.29 -20.99
N VAL A 213 2.27 3.10 -21.16
CA VAL A 213 3.50 3.02 -20.36
C VAL A 213 3.48 4.08 -19.27
N PHE A 214 3.62 3.62 -18.03
CA PHE A 214 3.76 4.43 -16.82
C PHE A 214 5.17 4.19 -16.25
N SER A 215 5.78 5.22 -15.68
CA SER A 215 7.11 5.10 -15.09
C SER A 215 7.38 6.24 -14.12
N ASP A 216 8.18 5.99 -13.08
CA ASP A 216 8.77 7.05 -12.27
C ASP A 216 10.01 7.69 -12.92
N ASP A 217 10.46 7.14 -14.06
CA ASP A 217 11.41 7.72 -15.00
C ASP A 217 10.89 7.53 -16.43
N ILE A 218 9.95 8.39 -16.84
CA ILE A 218 9.27 8.28 -18.14
C ILE A 218 10.19 8.60 -19.32
N ALA A 219 11.18 9.49 -19.12
CA ALA A 219 12.14 9.86 -20.16
C ALA A 219 13.03 8.67 -20.51
N TRP A 220 13.50 7.92 -19.50
CA TRP A 220 14.23 6.68 -19.74
C TRP A 220 13.36 5.65 -20.47
N ALA A 221 12.10 5.48 -20.06
CA ALA A 221 11.19 4.54 -20.71
C ALA A 221 10.98 4.86 -22.20
N GLU A 222 10.76 6.13 -22.56
CA GLU A 222 10.61 6.58 -23.97
C GLU A 222 11.87 6.28 -24.80
N GLN A 223 13.05 6.48 -24.21
CA GLN A 223 14.33 6.26 -24.88
C GLN A 223 14.65 4.78 -25.08
N ASN A 224 14.31 3.93 -24.11
CA ASN A 224 14.80 2.54 -24.06
C ASN A 224 13.76 1.49 -24.46
N LEU A 225 12.46 1.67 -24.19
CA LEU A 225 11.45 0.68 -24.55
C LEU A 225 11.17 0.71 -26.06
N LYS A 226 11.66 -0.30 -26.78
CA LYS A 226 11.52 -0.44 -28.24
C LYS A 226 10.76 -1.71 -28.59
N VAL A 227 9.43 -1.62 -28.58
CA VAL A 227 8.54 -2.72 -28.96
C VAL A 227 7.82 -2.43 -30.28
N PRO A 228 7.48 -3.46 -31.09
CA PRO A 228 6.83 -3.28 -32.38
C PRO A 228 5.32 -3.03 -32.27
N TYR A 229 4.87 -2.43 -31.17
CA TYR A 229 3.46 -2.16 -30.87
C TYR A 229 3.26 -0.67 -30.56
N PRO A 230 2.07 -0.10 -30.82
CA PRO A 230 1.76 1.27 -30.43
C PRO A 230 1.97 1.50 -28.93
N CYS A 231 2.82 2.46 -28.58
CA CYS A 231 3.08 2.86 -27.20
C CYS A 231 2.55 4.27 -26.92
N VAL A 232 1.88 4.44 -25.79
CA VAL A 232 1.47 5.73 -25.26
C VAL A 232 2.13 5.93 -23.89
N PHE A 233 3.12 6.83 -23.84
CA PHE A 233 3.85 7.16 -22.62
C PHE A 233 3.08 8.22 -21.82
N VAL A 234 2.53 7.83 -20.67
CA VAL A 234 1.65 8.68 -19.87
C VAL A 234 2.49 9.52 -18.91
N LYS A 235 2.61 10.82 -19.21
CA LYS A 235 3.39 11.77 -18.42
C LYS A 235 2.57 12.34 -17.25
N ASN A 236 3.22 12.59 -16.12
CA ASN A 236 2.63 13.23 -14.94
C ASN A 236 1.36 12.54 -14.40
N ALA A 237 1.27 11.21 -14.54
CA ALA A 237 0.17 10.45 -13.97
C ALA A 237 0.30 10.36 -12.44
N PRO A 238 -0.68 10.84 -11.65
CA PRO A 238 -0.66 10.64 -10.20
C PRO A 238 -0.80 9.13 -9.87
N SER A 239 -0.27 8.68 -8.73
CA SER A 239 -0.34 7.27 -8.29
C SER A 239 -1.74 6.69 -8.36
N SER A 240 -2.75 7.49 -8.02
CA SER A 240 -4.17 7.10 -8.06
C SER A 240 -4.69 6.85 -9.47
N LEU A 241 -4.19 7.60 -10.47
CA LEU A 241 -4.52 7.36 -11.87
C LEU A 241 -3.89 6.05 -12.36
N VAL A 242 -2.61 5.84 -12.03
CA VAL A 242 -1.91 4.59 -12.38
C VAL A 242 -2.64 3.40 -11.77
N MET A 243 -2.92 3.42 -10.47
CA MET A 243 -3.65 2.35 -9.78
C MET A 243 -5.00 2.08 -10.44
N ARG A 244 -5.80 3.11 -10.73
CA ARG A 244 -7.12 2.94 -11.34
C ARG A 244 -7.06 2.39 -12.77
N ILE A 245 -6.02 2.71 -13.54
CA ILE A 245 -5.88 2.21 -14.92
C ILE A 245 -5.36 0.78 -14.93
N CYS A 246 -4.47 0.43 -13.99
CA CYS A 246 -3.83 -0.88 -13.92
C CYS A 246 -4.72 -1.98 -13.29
N THR A 247 -5.86 -1.63 -12.68
CA THR A 247 -6.78 -2.56 -11.98
C THR A 247 -8.17 -2.56 -12.58
#